data_AF-A0A6L7KM22-F1
#
_entry.id   AF-A0A6L7KM22-F1
#
_cell.length_a   1.000
_cell.length_b   1.000
_cell.length_c   1.000
_cell.angle_alpha   90.00
_cell.angle_beta   90.00
_cell.angle_gamma   90.00
#
_symmetry.space_group_name_H-M   'P 1'
#
loop_
_entity.id
_entity.type
_entity.pdbx_description
1 polymer ?
#
loop_
_entity_poly.entity_id
_entity_poly.type
_entity_poly.pdbx_seq_one_letter_code
_entity_poly.pdbx_strand_id
1 'polypeptide(L)'
;MSNAQLEVAIEAAWNVRDEITPLTTGETRDAIEGTLTALDEGRIRVAERMDDGTWHVNQWAKKAVLLGFRLKDMELQEGSPQGAAWWDKVDSKWKGWNDDRWKAAGFRAVPNCVVRRSAYIAPGVVLMPSFVNLGAYVDEGTMVDTWATV
;
A
#
# COMPACT_ATOMS: atom_id res chain seq x y z
N MET A 1 -9.85 11.75 8.33
CA MET A 1 -11.18 11.36 7.80
C MET A 1 -11.53 9.99 8.36
N SER A 2 -12.78 9.74 8.71
CA SER A 2 -13.26 8.39 9.01
C SER A 2 -13.24 7.51 7.74
N ASN A 3 -13.29 6.19 7.90
CA ASN A 3 -13.33 5.26 6.75
C ASN A 3 -14.54 5.56 5.83
N ALA A 4 -15.71 5.87 6.40
CA ALA A 4 -16.90 6.24 5.63
C ALA A 4 -16.71 7.55 4.83
N GLN A 5 -15.99 8.53 5.39
CA GLN A 5 -15.66 9.77 4.67
C GLN A 5 -14.67 9.50 3.52
N LEU A 6 -13.67 8.63 3.75
CA LEU A 6 -12.74 8.22 2.70
C LEU A 6 -13.47 7.49 1.57
N GLU A 7 -14.38 6.57 1.90
CA GLU A 7 -15.17 5.86 0.90
C GLU A 7 -15.94 6.81 -0.02
N VAL A 8 -16.70 7.76 0.56
CA VAL A 8 -17.45 8.76 -0.22
C VAL A 8 -16.53 9.59 -1.12
N ALA A 9 -15.39 10.05 -0.59
CA ALA A 9 -14.44 10.84 -1.35
C ALA A 9 -13.77 10.03 -2.49
N ILE A 10 -13.45 8.75 -2.26
CA ILE A 10 -12.88 7.87 -3.27
C ILE A 10 -13.91 7.55 -4.36
N GLU A 11 -15.16 7.32 -4.01
CA GLU A 11 -16.23 7.10 -5.00
C GLU A 11 -16.46 8.35 -5.87
N ALA A 12 -16.43 9.54 -5.26
CA ALA A 12 -16.48 10.80 -6.00
C ALA A 12 -15.28 10.94 -6.96
N ALA A 13 -14.06 10.71 -6.47
CA ALA A 13 -12.84 10.73 -7.28
C ALA A 13 -12.88 9.71 -8.42
N TRP A 14 -13.44 8.53 -8.18
CA TRP A 14 -13.55 7.46 -9.18
C TRP A 14 -14.46 7.83 -10.36
N ASN A 15 -15.53 8.60 -10.11
CA ASN A 15 -16.44 9.06 -11.15
C ASN A 15 -15.77 10.03 -12.13
N VAL A 16 -14.79 10.81 -11.66
CA VAL A 16 -14.01 11.76 -12.47
C VAL A 16 -12.56 11.29 -12.72
N ARG A 17 -12.29 9.99 -12.62
CA ARG A 17 -10.94 9.42 -12.67
C ARG A 17 -10.13 9.77 -13.93
N ASP A 18 -10.80 10.08 -15.03
CA ASP A 18 -10.14 10.44 -16.29
C ASP A 18 -9.56 11.86 -16.27
N GLU A 19 -9.99 12.69 -15.32
CA GLU A 19 -9.43 14.02 -15.04
C GLU A 19 -8.30 13.98 -13.99
N ILE A 20 -8.12 12.83 -13.31
CA ILE A 20 -7.10 12.65 -12.29
C ILE A 20 -5.75 12.38 -12.95
N THR A 21 -4.80 13.26 -12.66
CA THR A 21 -3.44 13.25 -13.21
C THR A 21 -2.43 13.44 -12.07
N PRO A 22 -1.12 13.33 -12.35
CA PRO A 22 -0.09 13.65 -11.36
C PRO A 22 -0.17 15.10 -10.84
N LEU A 23 -0.75 16.02 -11.61
CA LEU A 23 -0.95 17.42 -11.19
C LEU A 23 -2.17 17.63 -10.29
N THR A 24 -3.02 16.62 -10.09
CA THR A 24 -4.18 16.72 -9.19
C THR A 24 -3.71 17.01 -7.77
N THR A 25 -4.33 17.99 -7.11
CA THR A 25 -4.06 18.40 -5.72
C THR A 25 -5.36 18.53 -4.92
N GLY A 26 -5.27 18.93 -3.66
CA GLY A 26 -6.43 19.15 -2.80
C GLY A 26 -7.10 17.86 -2.36
N GLU A 27 -8.39 17.96 -2.02
CA GLU A 27 -9.15 16.91 -1.34
C GLU A 27 -9.12 15.56 -2.07
N THR A 28 -9.17 15.55 -3.41
CA THR A 28 -9.07 14.33 -4.21
C THR A 28 -7.74 13.59 -3.97
N ARG A 29 -6.61 14.32 -4.01
CA ARG A 29 -5.29 13.73 -3.74
C ARG A 29 -5.21 13.27 -2.28
N ASP A 30 -5.66 14.10 -1.35
CA ASP A 30 -5.61 13.80 0.08
C ASP A 30 -6.44 12.56 0.43
N ALA A 31 -7.61 12.37 -0.19
CA ALA A 31 -8.45 11.19 0.00
C ALA A 31 -7.78 9.92 -0.53
N ILE A 32 -7.19 9.97 -1.73
CA ILE A 32 -6.47 8.83 -2.33
C ILE A 32 -5.26 8.46 -1.48
N GLU A 33 -4.38 9.42 -1.19
CA GLU A 33 -3.16 9.22 -0.38
C GLU A 33 -3.50 8.78 1.05
N GLY A 34 -4.54 9.36 1.63
CA GLY A 34 -5.06 8.98 2.95
C GLY A 34 -5.58 7.55 2.99
N THR A 35 -6.25 7.10 1.93
CA THR A 35 -6.72 5.72 1.79
C THR A 35 -5.56 4.74 1.60
N LEU A 36 -4.58 5.06 0.76
CA LEU A 36 -3.37 4.22 0.60
C LEU A 36 -2.57 4.12 1.90
N THR A 37 -2.49 5.20 2.66
CA THR A 37 -1.87 5.21 3.99
C THR A 37 -2.67 4.36 4.98
N ALA A 38 -4.00 4.43 4.95
CA ALA A 38 -4.85 3.60 5.80
C ALA A 38 -4.71 2.10 5.48
N LEU A 39 -4.55 1.74 4.21
CA LEU A 39 -4.20 0.38 3.78
C LEU A 39 -2.80 -0.01 4.27
N ASP A 40 -1.80 0.86 4.12
CA ASP A 40 -0.42 0.61 4.54
C ASP A 40 -0.28 0.36 6.06
N GLU A 41 -1.14 1.00 6.84
CA GLU A 41 -1.21 0.92 8.31
C GLU A 41 -2.17 -0.18 8.79
N GLY A 42 -2.88 -0.87 7.89
CA GLY A 42 -3.84 -1.92 8.25
C GLY A 42 -5.13 -1.41 8.90
N ARG A 43 -5.36 -0.09 8.93
CA ARG A 43 -6.60 0.52 9.45
C ARG A 43 -7.82 0.20 8.60
N ILE A 44 -7.60 -0.12 7.33
CA ILE A 44 -8.58 -0.70 6.42
C ILE A 44 -7.94 -1.85 5.66
N ARG A 45 -8.77 -2.74 5.12
CA ARG A 45 -8.34 -3.88 4.29
C ARG A 45 -9.25 -4.01 3.07
N VAL A 46 -8.68 -4.46 1.95
CA VAL A 46 -9.41 -4.60 0.67
C VAL A 46 -10.58 -5.58 0.76
N ALA A 47 -10.43 -6.62 1.59
CA ALA A 47 -11.51 -7.53 1.92
C ALA A 47 -11.44 -7.91 3.38
N GLU A 48 -12.59 -8.00 4.04
CA GLU A 48 -12.73 -8.37 5.45
C GLU A 48 -13.72 -9.51 5.61
N ARG A 49 -13.55 -10.29 6.67
CA ARG A 49 -14.41 -11.42 6.98
C ARG A 49 -15.54 -10.95 7.87
N MET A 50 -16.77 -11.12 7.41
CA MET A 50 -17.99 -10.76 8.12
C MET A 50 -18.31 -11.78 9.22
N ASP A 51 -19.25 -11.44 10.11
CA ASP A 51 -19.67 -12.29 11.23
C ASP A 51 -20.24 -13.65 10.77
N ASP A 52 -20.86 -13.70 9.59
CA ASP A 52 -21.37 -14.93 8.97
C ASP A 52 -20.27 -15.78 8.31
N GLY A 53 -19.02 -15.34 8.41
CA GLY A 53 -17.84 -16.00 7.86
C GLY A 53 -17.60 -15.74 6.38
N THR A 54 -18.47 -14.98 5.70
CA THR A 54 -18.28 -14.58 4.30
C THR A 54 -17.26 -13.46 4.18
N TRP A 55 -16.65 -13.33 3.00
CA TRP A 55 -15.71 -12.24 2.72
C TRP A 55 -16.42 -11.12 1.98
N HIS A 56 -16.41 -9.93 2.58
CA HIS A 56 -16.87 -8.70 1.94
C HIS A 56 -15.69 -7.96 1.33
N VAL A 57 -15.87 -7.43 0.12
CA VAL A 57 -14.83 -6.66 -0.60
C VAL A 57 -15.15 -5.18 -0.55
N ASN A 58 -14.26 -4.41 0.08
CA ASN A 58 -14.26 -2.96 0.08
C ASN A 58 -13.80 -2.45 -1.29
N GLN A 59 -14.72 -2.36 -2.26
CA GLN A 59 -14.39 -2.01 -3.64
C GLN A 59 -13.74 -0.63 -3.77
N TRP A 60 -14.16 0.32 -2.94
CA TRP A 60 -13.59 1.66 -2.90
C TRP A 60 -12.09 1.64 -2.56
N ALA A 61 -11.62 0.73 -1.70
CA ALA A 61 -10.19 0.57 -1.44
C ALA A 61 -9.41 0.14 -2.69
N LYS A 62 -10.00 -0.71 -3.55
CA LYS A 62 -9.40 -1.07 -4.86
C LYS A 62 -9.38 0.14 -5.79
N LYS A 63 -10.46 0.93 -5.82
CA LYS A 63 -10.52 2.17 -6.61
C LYS A 63 -9.43 3.14 -6.17
N ALA A 64 -9.19 3.31 -4.88
CA ALA A 64 -8.09 4.14 -4.36
C ALA A 64 -6.71 3.66 -4.85
N VAL A 65 -6.44 2.35 -4.85
CA VAL A 65 -5.20 1.79 -5.42
C VAL A 65 -5.04 2.15 -6.90
N LEU A 66 -6.10 1.97 -7.70
CA LEU A 66 -6.09 2.32 -9.13
C LEU A 66 -5.92 3.82 -9.38
N LEU A 67 -6.54 4.66 -8.54
CA LEU A 67 -6.39 6.11 -8.59
C LEU A 67 -4.98 6.55 -8.18
N GLY A 68 -4.36 5.86 -7.22
CA GLY A 68 -2.96 6.07 -6.83
C GLY A 68 -2.00 5.97 -8.01
N PHE A 69 -2.23 5.03 -8.94
CA PHE A 69 -1.42 4.93 -10.16
C PHE A 69 -1.56 6.13 -11.11
N ARG A 70 -2.68 6.85 -11.05
CA ARG A 70 -2.92 8.06 -11.85
C ARG A 70 -2.29 9.30 -11.22
N LEU A 71 -2.17 9.34 -9.89
CA LEU A 71 -1.57 10.46 -9.15
C LEU A 71 -0.04 10.52 -9.24
N LYS A 72 0.61 9.51 -9.81
CA LYS A 72 2.06 9.42 -9.83
C LYS A 72 2.59 9.04 -11.21
N ASP A 73 3.54 9.83 -11.69
CA ASP A 73 4.32 9.51 -12.89
C ASP A 73 5.38 8.46 -12.61
N MET A 74 5.88 7.87 -13.69
CA MET A 74 7.04 7.00 -13.60
C MET A 74 8.25 7.81 -13.15
N GLU A 75 9.04 7.25 -12.24
CA GLU A 75 10.25 7.89 -11.74
C GLU A 75 11.40 6.90 -11.68
N LEU A 76 12.63 7.44 -11.67
CA LEU A 76 13.82 6.64 -11.40
C LEU A 76 13.81 6.22 -9.92
N GLN A 77 14.06 4.94 -9.67
CA GLN A 77 14.26 4.41 -8.32
C GLN A 77 15.67 3.82 -8.22
N GLU A 78 16.51 4.41 -7.39
CA GLU A 78 17.92 4.05 -7.25
C GLU A 78 18.13 2.76 -6.44
N GLY A 79 19.35 2.23 -6.45
CA GLY A 79 19.76 1.08 -5.62
C GLY A 79 19.88 -0.25 -6.37
N SER A 80 19.83 -0.25 -7.70
CA SER A 80 20.05 -1.45 -8.52
C SER A 80 21.54 -1.77 -8.66
N PRO A 81 21.94 -3.04 -8.93
CA PRO A 81 23.34 -3.43 -9.08
C PRO A 81 24.13 -2.52 -10.01
N GLN A 82 25.41 -2.28 -9.66
CA GLN A 82 26.33 -1.41 -10.39
C GLN A 82 25.86 0.05 -10.54
N GLY A 83 25.03 0.54 -9.61
CA GLY A 83 24.53 1.92 -9.63
C GLY A 83 23.46 2.18 -10.69
N ALA A 84 22.86 1.13 -11.24
CA ALA A 84 21.70 1.24 -12.11
C ALA A 84 20.46 1.69 -11.30
N ALA A 85 19.34 1.90 -12.02
CA ALA A 85 18.06 2.27 -11.45
C ALA A 85 16.92 1.42 -12.04
N TRP A 86 15.82 1.34 -11.28
CA TRP A 86 14.52 0.91 -11.79
C TRP A 86 13.72 2.10 -12.30
N TRP A 87 12.66 1.82 -13.07
CA TRP A 87 11.72 2.80 -13.59
C TRP A 87 10.30 2.34 -13.22
N ASP A 88 9.74 2.92 -12.16
CA ASP A 88 8.41 2.57 -11.63
C ASP A 88 7.78 3.82 -10.97
N LYS A 89 6.46 3.80 -10.80
CA LYS A 89 5.69 4.86 -10.13
C LYS A 89 5.23 4.47 -8.73
N VAL A 90 5.37 3.21 -8.33
CA VAL A 90 4.95 2.74 -7.00
C VAL A 90 6.15 2.77 -6.05
N ASP A 91 6.00 3.49 -4.93
CA ASP A 91 7.04 3.53 -3.90
C ASP A 91 7.12 2.22 -3.11
N SER A 92 8.32 1.93 -2.59
CA SER A 92 8.50 0.97 -1.51
C SER A 92 7.73 1.42 -0.25
N LYS A 93 7.18 0.46 0.50
CA LYS A 93 6.53 0.68 1.80
C LYS A 93 7.41 1.50 2.75
N TRP A 94 8.71 1.26 2.74
CA TRP A 94 9.66 1.87 3.67
C TRP A 94 10.44 3.05 3.08
N LYS A 95 10.00 3.64 1.96
CA LYS A 95 10.56 4.91 1.46
C LYS A 95 10.41 5.99 2.54
N GLY A 96 11.54 6.54 3.00
CA GLY A 96 11.58 7.59 4.03
C GLY A 96 11.34 7.12 5.47
N TRP A 97 11.39 5.82 5.77
CA TRP A 97 11.31 5.33 7.15
C TRP A 97 12.58 5.64 7.94
N ASN A 98 12.40 5.96 9.22
CA ASN A 98 13.47 6.10 10.21
C ASN A 98 13.47 4.91 11.19
N ASP A 99 14.48 4.86 12.05
CA ASP A 99 14.67 3.79 13.03
C ASP A 99 13.47 3.59 13.96
N ASP A 100 12.81 4.68 14.38
CA ASP A 100 11.67 4.60 15.29
C ASP A 100 10.46 3.97 14.62
N ARG A 101 10.21 4.30 13.34
CA ARG A 101 9.14 3.66 12.56
C ARG A 101 9.42 2.18 12.32
N TRP A 102 10.67 1.80 12.06
CA TRP A 102 11.06 0.38 11.95
C TRP A 102 10.84 -0.40 13.25
N LYS A 103 11.21 0.18 14.41
CA LYS A 103 10.98 -0.44 15.72
C LYS A 103 9.49 -0.57 16.04
N ALA A 104 8.71 0.47 15.78
CA ALA A 104 7.27 0.48 16.03
C ALA A 104 6.51 -0.53 15.15
N ALA A 105 6.97 -0.74 13.91
CA ALA A 105 6.37 -1.69 12.97
C ALA A 105 6.47 -3.15 13.43
N GLY A 106 7.51 -3.52 14.18
CA GLY A 106 7.59 -4.80 14.89
C GLY A 106 7.71 -6.06 14.03
N PHE A 107 7.89 -5.95 12.71
CA PHE A 107 8.17 -7.07 11.80
C PHE A 107 9.65 -7.14 11.40
N ARG A 108 10.07 -8.26 10.83
CA ARG A 108 11.42 -8.46 10.30
C ARG A 108 11.42 -8.46 8.78
N ALA A 109 12.10 -7.48 8.18
CA ALA A 109 12.35 -7.40 6.74
C ALA A 109 13.76 -7.90 6.41
N VAL A 110 13.90 -9.15 5.96
CA VAL A 110 15.20 -9.73 5.61
C VAL A 110 15.62 -9.22 4.23
N PRO A 111 16.86 -8.71 4.05
CA PRO A 111 17.36 -8.35 2.73
C PRO A 111 17.35 -9.57 1.79
N ASN A 112 16.80 -9.49 0.59
CA ASN A 112 16.31 -8.32 -0.16
C ASN A 112 14.78 -8.31 -0.39
N CYS A 113 13.96 -8.57 0.63
CA CYS A 113 12.50 -8.52 0.49
C CYS A 113 12.01 -7.16 -0.05
N VAL A 114 10.92 -7.18 -0.82
CA VAL A 114 10.35 -6.01 -1.48
C VAL A 114 8.86 -5.91 -1.13
N VAL A 115 8.45 -4.79 -0.56
CA VAL A 115 7.05 -4.50 -0.23
C VAL A 115 6.67 -3.17 -0.84
N ARG A 116 5.58 -3.14 -1.62
CA ARG A 116 5.04 -1.88 -2.17
C ARG A 116 4.20 -1.15 -1.14
N ARG A 117 4.24 0.19 -1.17
CA ARG A 117 3.38 1.05 -0.35
C ARG A 117 1.92 0.65 -0.52
N SER A 118 1.14 0.75 0.56
CA SER A 118 -0.24 0.28 0.76
C SER A 118 -0.42 -1.18 1.16
N ALA A 119 0.65 -1.98 1.18
CA ALA A 119 0.60 -3.30 1.80
C ALA A 119 0.75 -3.18 3.32
N TYR A 120 -0.16 -3.77 4.08
CA TYR A 120 -0.03 -3.91 5.53
C TYR A 120 0.80 -5.14 5.89
N ILE A 121 1.75 -4.93 6.81
CA ILE A 121 2.57 -5.98 7.40
C ILE A 121 2.44 -5.82 8.92
N ALA A 122 1.85 -6.82 9.58
CA ALA A 122 1.60 -6.79 11.02
C ALA A 122 2.87 -7.07 11.85
N PRO A 123 2.87 -6.71 13.15
CA PRO A 123 3.95 -7.07 14.07
C PRO A 123 4.20 -8.59 14.12
N GLY A 124 5.46 -8.98 14.30
CA GLY A 124 5.87 -10.39 14.38
C GLY A 124 5.97 -11.11 13.02
N VAL A 125 5.55 -10.49 11.91
CA VAL A 125 5.75 -11.06 10.58
C VAL A 125 7.25 -11.16 10.24
N VAL A 126 7.65 -12.24 9.57
CA VAL A 126 9.00 -12.38 9.01
C VAL A 126 8.90 -12.44 7.49
N LEU A 127 9.51 -11.46 6.82
CA LEU A 127 9.65 -11.40 5.37
C LEU A 127 11.06 -11.86 4.99
N MET A 128 11.18 -13.08 4.48
CA MET A 128 12.38 -13.54 3.77
C MET A 128 12.49 -12.83 2.41
N PRO A 129 13.57 -13.00 1.61
CA PRO A 129 13.61 -12.49 0.23
C PRO A 129 12.34 -12.89 -0.54
N SER A 130 11.40 -11.96 -0.70
CA SER A 130 10.02 -12.19 -1.15
C SER A 130 9.44 -10.88 -1.71
N PHE A 131 8.25 -10.95 -2.31
CA PHE A 131 7.53 -9.79 -2.82
C PHE A 131 6.12 -9.70 -2.23
N VAL A 132 5.74 -8.53 -1.70
CA VAL A 132 4.37 -8.24 -1.24
C VAL A 132 3.83 -7.03 -2.00
N ASN A 133 2.72 -7.22 -2.71
CA ASN A 133 2.16 -6.22 -3.62
C ASN A 133 1.13 -5.29 -2.94
N LEU A 134 0.72 -4.23 -3.66
CA LEU A 134 -0.19 -3.19 -3.15
C LEU A 134 -1.50 -3.77 -2.57
N GLY A 135 -1.96 -3.19 -1.45
CA GLY A 135 -3.25 -3.53 -0.83
C GLY A 135 -3.30 -4.92 -0.17
N ALA A 136 -2.18 -5.66 -0.13
CA ALA A 136 -2.06 -6.89 0.63
C ALA A 136 -2.18 -6.64 2.14
N TYR A 137 -2.61 -7.66 2.88
CA TYR A 137 -2.73 -7.63 4.33
C TYR A 137 -2.10 -8.90 4.90
N VAL A 138 -0.90 -8.77 5.49
CA VAL A 138 -0.15 -9.88 6.09
C VAL A 138 -0.23 -9.74 7.60
N ASP A 139 -0.97 -10.65 8.23
CA ASP A 139 -1.34 -10.55 9.64
C ASP A 139 -0.32 -11.20 10.60
N GLU A 140 -0.48 -10.94 11.89
CA GLU A 140 0.48 -11.24 12.95
C GLU A 140 1.01 -12.68 12.92
N GLY A 141 2.32 -12.83 13.13
CA GLY A 141 2.99 -14.15 13.20
C GLY A 141 3.14 -14.90 11.87
N THR A 142 2.73 -14.30 10.74
CA THR A 142 2.93 -14.91 9.41
C THR A 142 4.41 -14.99 9.04
N MET A 143 4.83 -16.13 8.45
CA MET A 143 6.12 -16.27 7.78
C MET A 143 5.93 -16.20 6.27
N VAL A 144 6.54 -15.20 5.62
CA VAL A 144 6.62 -15.10 4.16
C VAL A 144 8.00 -15.60 3.74
N ASP A 145 8.05 -16.85 3.32
CA ASP A 145 9.30 -17.57 3.06
C ASP A 145 9.98 -17.16 1.74
N THR A 146 11.20 -17.64 1.56
CA THR A 146 12.07 -17.24 0.44
C THR A 146 11.40 -17.52 -0.91
N TRP A 147 11.35 -16.49 -1.75
CA TRP A 147 10.72 -16.44 -3.08
C TRP A 147 9.20 -16.56 -3.09
N ALA A 148 8.55 -16.45 -1.93
CA ALA A 148 7.10 -16.29 -1.88
C ALA A 148 6.67 -14.95 -2.49
N THR A 149 5.42 -14.91 -2.95
CA THR A 149 4.77 -13.71 -3.46
C THR A 149 3.38 -13.60 -2.86
N VAL A 150 3.04 -12.42 -2.34
CA VAL A 150 1.75 -12.08 -1.75
C VAL A 150 1.09 -10.97 -2.54
#